data_AF-A0A0M2GXX4-F1
#
_entry.id   AF-A0A0M2GXX4-F1
#
_cell.length_a   1.000
_cell.length_b   1.000
_cell.length_c   1.000
_cell.angle_alpha   90.00
_cell.angle_beta   90.00
_cell.angle_gamma   90.00
#
_symmetry.space_group_name_H-M   'P 1'
#
loop_
_entity.id
_entity.type
_entity.pdbx_description
1 polymer ?
#
loop_
_entity_poly.entity_id
_entity_poly.type
_entity_poly.pdbx_seq_one_letter_code
_entity_poly.pdbx_strand_id
1 'polypeptide(L)' 'MMSITETHHPLWVAYGTQGVVGSIRKSDDGYTVTMAGADASAGTYPSMEIAKSALHAHMTPGSDWPEFREH' A
#
# COMPACT_ATOMS: atom_id res chain seq x y z
N MET A 1 32.41 -10.96 -5.58
CA MET A 1 31.34 -10.84 -4.59
C MET A 1 30.41 -9.78 -5.14
N MET A 2 29.29 -10.20 -5.73
CA MET A 2 28.37 -9.30 -6.45
C MET A 2 27.30 -8.86 -5.47
N SER A 3 27.37 -7.59 -5.04
CA SER A 3 26.30 -6.93 -4.31
C SER A 3 25.12 -6.82 -5.27
N ILE A 4 24.14 -7.71 -5.14
CA ILE A 4 22.84 -7.42 -5.71
C ILE A 4 22.40 -6.11 -5.05
N THR A 5 22.39 -5.02 -5.81
CA THR A 5 21.52 -3.89 -5.46
C THR A 5 20.12 -4.44 -5.64
N GLU A 6 19.64 -5.15 -4.62
CA GLU A 6 18.24 -5.48 -4.48
C GLU A 6 17.58 -4.11 -4.43
N THR A 7 16.95 -3.71 -5.54
CA THR A 7 16.11 -2.52 -5.57
C THR A 7 14.96 -2.84 -4.63
N HIS A 8 15.19 -2.63 -3.33
CA HIS A 8 14.18 -2.71 -2.28
C HIS A 8 13.23 -1.57 -2.56
N HIS A 9 12.27 -1.84 -3.42
CA HIS A 9 11.09 -1.03 -3.60
C HIS A 9 10.37 -1.06 -2.24
N PRO A 10 10.39 0.04 -1.46
CA PRO A 10 9.79 0.02 -0.14
C PRO A 10 8.31 -0.34 -0.27
N LEU A 11 7.89 -1.26 0.58
CA LEU A 11 6.53 -1.78 0.63
C LEU A 11 5.93 -1.37 1.97
N TRP A 12 4.79 -0.70 1.96
CA TRP A 12 4.03 -0.39 3.16
C TRP A 12 2.77 -1.24 3.19
N VAL A 13 2.62 -2.06 4.22
CA VAL A 13 1.40 -2.83 4.44
C VAL A 13 0.46 -2.00 5.31
N ALA A 14 -0.79 -1.87 4.86
CA ALA A 14 -1.85 -1.15 5.54
C ALA A 14 -2.62 -2.12 6.45
N TYR A 15 -2.56 -1.90 7.76
CA TYR A 15 -3.22 -2.68 8.80
C TYR A 15 -4.44 -1.91 9.31
N GLY A 16 -5.62 -2.48 9.13
CA GLY A 16 -6.86 -2.02 9.74
C GLY A 16 -7.19 -2.83 11.00
N THR A 17 -8.32 -2.48 11.63
CA THR A 17 -8.77 -3.07 12.90
C THR A 17 -8.94 -4.61 12.87
N GLN A 18 -9.25 -5.19 11.72
CA GLN A 18 -9.43 -6.64 11.56
C GLN A 18 -8.25 -7.35 10.87
N GLY A 19 -7.17 -6.64 10.54
CA GLY A 19 -6.01 -7.21 9.86
C GLY A 19 -5.54 -6.37 8.67
N VAL A 20 -4.80 -6.99 7.75
CA VAL A 20 -4.29 -6.31 6.55
C VAL A 20 -5.46 -5.93 5.65
N VAL A 21 -5.61 -4.64 5.36
CA VAL A 21 -6.62 -4.10 4.44
C VAL A 21 -6.04 -3.82 3.06
N GLY A 22 -4.71 -3.71 2.96
CA GLY A 22 -4.02 -3.57 1.69
C GLY A 22 -2.51 -3.40 1.85
N SER A 23 -1.84 -3.14 0.75
CA SER A 23 -0.41 -2.88 0.68
C SER A 23 -0.11 -1.84 -0.40
N ILE A 24 0.92 -1.05 -0.19
CA ILE A 24 1.37 0.03 -1.05
C ILE A 24 2.81 -0.28 -1.43
N ARG A 25 3.07 -0.56 -2.70
CA ARG A 25 4.42 -0.77 -3.22
C ARG A 25 4.92 0.51 -3.87
N LYS A 26 6.13 0.95 -3.55
CA LYS A 26 6.80 1.99 -4.34
C LYS A 26 7.36 1.41 -5.63
N SER A 27 6.88 1.90 -6.76
CA SER A 27 7.41 1.63 -8.09
C SER A 27 8.13 2.87 -8.61
N ASP A 28 8.82 2.74 -9.75
CA ASP A 28 9.46 3.89 -10.42
C ASP A 28 8.43 4.94 -10.89
N ASP A 29 7.24 4.47 -11.29
CA ASP A 29 6.09 5.28 -11.73
C ASP A 29 5.30 5.93 -10.58
N GLY A 30 5.47 5.46 -9.33
CA GLY A 30 4.73 5.99 -8.19
C GLY A 30 4.44 4.96 -7.09
N TYR A 31 3.26 5.02 -6.49
CA TYR A 31 2.81 4.18 -5.39
C TYR A 31 1.64 3.30 -5.85
N THR A 32 1.89 2.01 -6.03
CA THR A 32 0.87 1.04 -6.42
C THR A 32 0.18 0.50 -5.17
N VAL A 33 -1.12 0.74 -5.06
CA VAL A 33 -1.97 0.25 -3.96
C VAL A 33 -2.61 -1.06 -4.39
N THR A 34 -2.56 -2.07 -3.52
CA THR A 34 -3.22 -3.36 -3.70
C THR A 34 -4.04 -3.67 -2.47
N MET A 35 -5.35 -3.86 -2.64
CA MET A 35 -6.23 -4.16 -1.50
C MET A 35 -6.09 -5.63 -1.10
N ALA A 36 -6.22 -5.90 0.19
CA ALA A 36 -6.20 -7.27 0.68
C ALA A 36 -7.45 -8.01 0.20
N GLY A 37 -7.24 -9.16 -0.45
CA GLY A 37 -8.33 -9.95 -1.06
C GLY A 37 -8.75 -9.49 -2.45
N ALA A 38 -8.10 -8.48 -3.04
CA ALA A 38 -8.26 -8.14 -4.45
C ALA A 38 -7.19 -8.82 -5.29
N ASP A 39 -7.59 -9.51 -6.36
CA ASP A 39 -6.65 -10.09 -7.34
C ASP A 39 -5.89 -9.03 -8.14
N ALA A 40 -6.36 -7.78 -8.12
CA ALA A 40 -5.77 -6.64 -8.83
C ALA A 40 -5.45 -5.47 -7.89
N SER A 41 -4.39 -4.74 -8.24
CA SER A 41 -4.05 -3.47 -7.60
C SER A 41 -5.17 -2.44 -7.79
N ALA A 42 -5.58 -1.76 -6.71
CA ALA A 42 -6.59 -0.71 -6.72
C ALA A 42 -6.21 0.48 -7.61
N GLY A 43 -4.90 0.72 -7.79
CA GLY A 43 -4.38 1.72 -8.71
C GLY A 43 -2.94 2.10 -8.40
N THR A 44 -2.31 2.78 -9.35
CA THR A 44 -1.02 3.45 -9.13
C THR A 44 -1.26 4.93 -8.97
N TYR A 45 -0.73 5.49 -7.89
CA TYR A 45 -0.89 6.89 -7.52
C TYR A 45 0.47 7.59 -7.49
N PRO A 46 0.55 8.86 -7.91
CA PRO A 46 1.83 9.57 -7.96
C PRO A 46 2.39 9.89 -6.56
N SER A 47 1.55 9.89 -5.52
CA SER A 47 1.97 10.19 -4.15
C SER A 47 1.35 9.26 -3.11
N MET A 48 2.08 9.06 -2.01
CA MET A 48 1.66 8.22 -0.89
C MET A 48 0.36 8.76 -0.25
N GLU A 49 0.17 10.06 -0.16
CA GLU A 49 -1.05 10.64 0.45
C GLU A 49 -2.30 10.28 -0.34
N ILE A 50 -2.24 10.30 -1.68
CA ILE A 50 -3.36 9.88 -2.54
C ILE A 50 -3.60 8.38 -2.37
N ALA A 51 -2.53 7.58 -2.34
CA ALA A 51 -2.61 6.14 -2.10
C ALA A 51 -3.29 5.80 -0.76
N LYS A 52 -2.91 6.50 0.33
CA LYS A 52 -3.53 6.34 1.66
C LYS A 52 -4.99 6.77 1.66
N SER A 53 -5.31 7.90 1.02
CA SER A 53 -6.68 8.40 0.90
C SER A 53 -7.57 7.45 0.09
N ALA A 54 -7.09 6.91 -1.03
CA ALA A 54 -7.81 5.94 -1.84
C ALA A 54 -8.06 4.63 -1.09
N LEU A 55 -7.07 4.16 -0.31
CA LEU A 55 -7.23 2.99 0.53
C LEU A 55 -8.26 3.23 1.63
N HIS A 56 -8.20 4.38 2.31
CA HIS A 56 -9.19 4.78 3.31
C HIS A 56 -10.60 4.96 2.71
N ALA A 57 -10.72 5.51 1.51
CA ALA A 57 -12.00 5.67 0.82
C ALA A 57 -12.66 4.34 0.42
N HIS A 58 -11.87 3.30 0.20
CA HIS A 58 -12.37 1.93 -0.02
C HIS A 58 -12.74 1.20 1.28
N MET A 59 -12.36 1.73 2.46
CA MET A 59 -12.73 1.12 3.73
C MET A 59 -14.19 1.44 4.08
N THR A 60 -14.80 0.55 4.86
CA THR A 60 -16.18 0.70 5.31
C THR A 60 -16.31 2.02 6.07
N PRO A 61 -17.33 2.86 5.76
CA PRO A 61 -17.53 4.12 6.47
C PRO A 61 -17.67 3.87 7.97
N GLY A 62 -16.78 4.48 8.76
CA GLY A 62 -16.65 4.26 10.21
C GLY A 62 -15.44 3.40 10.62
N SER A 63 -14.65 2.91 9.67
CA SER A 63 -13.35 2.28 9.97
C SER A 63 -12.31 3.33 10.37
N ASP A 64 -11.43 2.97 11.29
CA ASP A 64 -10.31 3.82 11.71
C ASP A 64 -9.24 3.92 10.61
N TRP A 65 -8.38 4.94 10.71
CA TRP A 65 -7.30 5.12 9.76
C TRP A 65 -6.33 3.93 9.86
N PRO A 66 -6.01 3.27 8.74
CA PRO A 66 -5.11 2.13 8.77
C PRO A 66 -3.69 2.56 9.11
N GLU A 67 -3.01 1.73 9.88
CA GLU A 67 -1.58 1.88 10.15
C GLU A 67 -0.77 1.37 8.96
N PHE A 68 0.12 2.20 8.44
CA PHE A 68 0.99 1.84 7.34
C PHE A 68 2.36 1.47 7.91
N ARG A 69 2.74 0.19 7.79
CA ARG A 69 4.03 -0.31 8.28
C ARG A 69 4.90 -0.73 7.10
N GLU A 70 6.10 -0.17 7.04
CA GLU A 70 7.13 -0.54 6.06
C GLU A 70 7.63 -1.97 6.35
N HIS A 71 7.81 -2.78 5.30
CA HIS A 71 8.29 -4.15 5.36
C HIS A 71 9.44 -4.38 4.37
#